data_AF-A0A0F9E6Y0-F1
#
_entry.id   AF-A0A0F9E6Y0-F1
#
_cell.length_a   1.000
_cell.length_b   1.000
_cell.length_c   1.000
_cell.angle_alpha   90.00
_cell.angle_beta   90.00
_cell.angle_gamma   90.00
#
_symmetry.space_group_name_H-M   'P 1'
#
loop_
_entity.id
_entity.type
_entity.pdbx_description
1 polymer ?
#
loop_
_entity_poly.entity_id
_entity_poly.type
_entity_poly.pdbx_seq_one_letter_code
_entity_poly.pdbx_strand_id
1 'polypeptide(L)'
;MSSAKKAQLLGMPHGTAQHRLRKAVLFNILQETGNDNCFRCERVIITVDDLSMEHKQAWQGAPDPKVTFFDVKNIAFSHLSCNVGARREDTHCANGHEYTEENTRIYRNEARMCRQCRREEQRDSRNGSGSLYNTNRRKARA
;
A
#
# COMPACT_ATOMS: atom_id res chain seq x y z
N MET A 1 -9.47 -12.19 -28.35
CA MET A 1 -10.71 -11.76 -27.65
C MET A 1 -10.53 -10.36 -27.09
N SER A 2 -11.51 -9.48 -27.26
CA SER A 2 -11.48 -8.11 -26.73
C SER A 2 -11.56 -8.09 -25.19
N SER A 3 -11.06 -7.02 -24.56
CA SER A 3 -11.16 -6.80 -23.12
C SER A 3 -12.61 -6.78 -22.63
N ALA A 4 -13.54 -6.24 -23.43
CA ALA A 4 -14.97 -6.23 -23.14
C ALA A 4 -15.57 -7.65 -23.11
N LYS A 5 -15.24 -8.49 -24.10
CA LYS A 5 -15.69 -9.89 -24.12
C LYS A 5 -15.15 -10.67 -22.92
N LYS A 6 -13.89 -10.46 -22.54
CA LYS A 6 -13.30 -11.07 -21.34
C LYS A 6 -14.01 -10.62 -20.06
N ALA A 7 -14.32 -9.34 -19.93
CA ALA A 7 -15.00 -8.81 -18.76
C ALA A 7 -16.43 -9.36 -18.62
N GLN A 8 -17.16 -9.48 -19.73
CA GLN A 8 -18.49 -10.10 -19.76
C GLN A 8 -18.44 -11.57 -19.33
N LEU A 9 -17.48 -12.35 -19.84
CA LEU A 9 -17.34 -13.77 -19.49
C LEU A 9 -16.97 -13.99 -18.02
N LEU A 10 -16.12 -13.13 -17.46
CA LEU A 10 -15.60 -13.28 -16.10
C LEU A 10 -16.45 -12.57 -15.03
N GLY A 11 -17.45 -11.77 -15.43
CA GLY A 11 -18.23 -10.92 -14.52
C GLY A 11 -17.40 -9.82 -13.84
N MET A 12 -16.16 -9.58 -14.28
CA MET A 12 -15.26 -8.55 -13.73
C MET A 12 -14.15 -8.20 -14.75
N PRO A 13 -13.46 -7.06 -14.59
CA PRO A 13 -12.33 -6.71 -15.44
C PRO A 13 -11.26 -7.81 -15.41
N HIS A 14 -10.74 -8.18 -16.59
CA HIS A 14 -9.72 -9.23 -16.73
C HIS A 14 -8.47 -8.99 -15.86
N GLY A 15 -8.06 -7.73 -15.69
CA GLY A 15 -6.94 -7.37 -14.81
C GLY A 15 -7.20 -7.74 -13.34
N THR A 16 -8.42 -7.49 -12.85
CA THR A 16 -8.84 -7.87 -11.49
C THR A 16 -8.87 -9.38 -11.32
N ALA A 17 -9.43 -10.11 -12.30
CA ALA A 17 -9.43 -11.57 -12.28
C ALA A 17 -8.01 -12.13 -12.26
N GLN A 18 -7.11 -11.59 -13.09
CA GLN A 18 -5.71 -12.01 -13.13
C GLN A 18 -4.96 -11.70 -11.83
N HIS A 19 -5.22 -10.55 -11.21
CA HIS A 19 -4.65 -10.22 -9.90
C HIS A 19 -5.10 -11.21 -8.82
N ARG A 20 -6.42 -11.49 -8.74
CA ARG A 20 -6.98 -12.48 -7.80
C ARG A 20 -6.36 -13.87 -8.01
N LEU A 21 -6.24 -14.31 -9.27
CA LEU A 21 -5.63 -15.59 -9.62
C LEU A 21 -4.17 -15.66 -9.17
N ARG A 22 -3.35 -14.66 -9.51
CA ARG A 22 -1.93 -14.61 -9.09
C ARG A 22 -1.80 -14.62 -7.56
N LYS A 23 -2.66 -13.90 -6.85
CA LYS A 23 -2.68 -13.87 -5.38
C LYS A 23 -3.02 -15.23 -4.80
N ALA A 24 -4.00 -15.93 -5.36
CA ALA A 24 -4.39 -17.28 -4.93
C ALA A 24 -3.30 -18.32 -5.20
N VAL A 25 -2.67 -18.29 -6.38
CA VAL A 25 -1.54 -19.17 -6.72
C VAL A 25 -0.38 -18.93 -5.76
N LEU A 26 -0.02 -17.66 -5.52
CA LEU A 26 1.02 -17.31 -4.56
C LEU A 26 0.69 -17.83 -3.16
N PHE A 27 -0.54 -17.59 -2.66
CA PHE A 27 -0.96 -18.05 -1.35
C PHE A 27 -0.84 -19.57 -1.19
N ASN A 28 -1.29 -20.34 -2.19
CA ASN A 28 -1.18 -21.79 -2.18
C ASN A 28 0.28 -22.27 -2.12
N ILE A 29 1.19 -21.67 -2.92
CA ILE A 29 2.63 -21.97 -2.86
C ILE A 29 3.21 -21.65 -1.47
N LEU A 30 2.78 -20.55 -0.83
CA LEU A 30 3.26 -20.19 0.51
C LEU A 30 2.83 -21.23 1.55
N GLN A 31 1.59 -21.70 1.50
CA GLN A 31 1.11 -22.75 2.41
C GLN A 31 1.86 -24.07 2.18
N GLU A 32 2.07 -24.47 0.92
CA GLU A 32 2.80 -25.70 0.57
C GLU A 32 4.26 -25.68 1.00
N THR A 33 4.88 -24.49 1.01
CA THR A 33 6.29 -24.31 1.38
C THR A 33 6.49 -23.91 2.85
N GLY A 34 5.41 -23.75 3.63
CA GLY A 34 5.47 -23.29 5.02
C GLY A 34 5.94 -21.83 5.19
N ASN A 35 5.81 -21.01 4.15
CA ASN A 35 6.23 -19.60 4.13
C ASN A 35 5.05 -18.63 4.32
N ASP A 36 3.94 -19.10 4.87
CA ASP A 36 2.72 -18.33 5.16
C ASP A 36 2.70 -17.68 6.54
N ASN A 37 3.84 -17.67 7.25
CA ASN A 37 4.01 -16.94 8.49
C ASN A 37 4.14 -15.44 8.23
N CYS A 38 3.32 -14.65 8.92
CA CYS A 38 3.34 -13.20 8.81
C CYS A 38 4.66 -12.62 9.36
N PHE A 39 5.39 -11.87 8.54
CA PHE A 39 6.64 -11.23 8.92
C PHE A 39 6.52 -10.24 10.09
N ARG A 40 5.32 -9.73 10.36
CA ARG A 40 5.07 -8.73 11.41
C ARG A 40 4.70 -9.33 12.76
N CYS A 41 3.84 -10.36 12.77
CA CYS A 41 3.30 -10.93 14.02
C CYS A 41 3.56 -12.43 14.18
N GLU A 42 4.30 -13.04 13.24
CA GLU A 42 4.73 -14.45 13.23
C GLU A 42 3.60 -15.49 13.17
N ARG A 43 2.33 -15.06 13.19
CA ARG A 43 1.18 -15.95 13.02
C ARG A 43 0.95 -16.28 11.55
N VAL A 44 0.40 -17.48 11.31
CA VAL A 44 0.03 -17.99 10.00
C VAL A 44 -1.05 -17.11 9.34
N ILE A 45 -0.91 -16.88 8.04
CA ILE A 45 -1.92 -16.23 7.19
C ILE A 45 -2.94 -17.30 6.76
N ILE A 46 -4.17 -17.18 7.22
CA ILE A 46 -5.20 -18.23 7.04
C ILE A 46 -5.94 -18.07 5.71
N THR A 47 -6.09 -16.84 5.21
CA THR A 47 -6.91 -16.54 4.04
C THR A 47 -6.13 -15.77 2.99
N VAL A 48 -6.43 -16.06 1.71
CA VAL A 48 -5.86 -15.33 0.57
C VAL A 48 -6.21 -13.84 0.61
N ASP A 49 -7.36 -13.46 1.16
CA ASP A 49 -7.78 -12.06 1.25
C ASP A 49 -6.89 -11.27 2.21
N ASP A 50 -6.44 -11.91 3.29
CA ASP A 50 -5.55 -11.31 4.28
C ASP A 50 -4.07 -11.38 3.87
N LEU A 51 -3.70 -12.13 2.82
CA LEU A 51 -2.33 -12.12 2.31
C LEU A 51 -1.93 -10.73 1.78
N SER A 52 -0.82 -10.21 2.26
CA SER A 52 -0.17 -8.99 1.78
C SER A 52 1.30 -9.27 1.46
N MET A 53 1.82 -8.60 0.43
CA MET A 53 3.24 -8.61 0.06
C MET A 53 3.80 -7.21 0.35
N GLU A 54 4.89 -7.13 1.10
CA GLU A 54 5.51 -5.87 1.51
C GLU A 54 7.04 -5.93 1.44
N HIS A 55 7.67 -4.75 1.50
CA HIS A 55 9.11 -4.64 1.64
C HIS A 55 9.49 -4.68 3.14
N LYS A 56 10.51 -5.46 3.52
CA LYS A 56 11.01 -5.53 4.91
C LYS A 56 11.60 -4.20 5.36
N GLN A 57 12.29 -3.51 4.46
CA GLN A 57 12.88 -2.19 4.66
C GLN A 57 12.39 -1.21 3.59
N ALA A 58 12.30 0.08 3.97
CA ALA A 58 11.91 1.14 3.07
C ALA A 58 12.93 1.30 1.93
N TRP A 59 12.46 1.26 0.69
CA TRP A 59 13.32 1.35 -0.50
C TRP A 59 13.53 2.79 -0.97
N GLN A 60 12.62 3.71 -0.64
CA GLN A 60 12.63 5.09 -1.15
C GLN A 60 13.86 5.90 -0.69
N GLY A 61 14.39 5.58 0.49
CA GLY A 61 15.58 6.25 1.06
C GLY A 61 16.87 5.43 0.94
N ALA A 62 16.83 4.30 0.24
CA ALA A 62 18.01 3.45 0.08
C ALA A 62 19.05 4.11 -0.85
N PRO A 63 20.34 3.76 -0.74
CA PRO A 63 21.38 4.26 -1.65
C PRO A 63 21.10 3.95 -3.13
N ASP A 64 20.51 2.78 -3.42
CA ASP A 64 19.99 2.42 -4.75
C ASP A 64 18.54 1.94 -4.63
N PRO A 65 17.56 2.86 -4.72
CA PRO A 65 16.15 2.53 -4.55
C PRO A 65 15.63 1.47 -5.53
N LYS A 66 16.17 1.43 -6.76
CA LYS A 66 15.72 0.49 -7.79
C LYS A 66 16.19 -0.91 -7.46
N VAL A 67 17.45 -1.08 -7.09
CA VAL A 67 17.98 -2.37 -6.66
C VAL A 67 17.25 -2.84 -5.41
N THR A 68 17.06 -1.96 -4.41
CA THR A 68 16.34 -2.30 -3.17
C THR A 68 14.87 -2.66 -3.41
N PHE A 69 14.20 -2.03 -4.39
CA PHE A 69 12.81 -2.34 -4.73
C PHE A 69 12.64 -3.74 -5.33
N PHE A 70 13.57 -4.17 -6.18
CA PHE A 70 13.54 -5.47 -6.86
C PHE A 70 14.28 -6.58 -6.12
N ASP A 71 14.90 -6.28 -4.97
CA ASP A 71 15.54 -7.29 -4.14
C ASP A 71 14.49 -8.22 -3.51
N VAL A 72 14.44 -9.45 -4.00
CA VAL A 72 13.54 -10.51 -3.49
C VAL A 72 13.78 -10.78 -2.01
N LYS A 73 15.00 -10.60 -1.49
CA LYS A 73 15.30 -10.80 -0.07
C LYS A 73 14.67 -9.73 0.81
N ASN A 74 14.42 -8.55 0.24
CA ASN A 74 13.68 -7.47 0.88
C ASN A 74 12.16 -7.63 0.76
N ILE A 75 11.65 -8.70 0.13
CA ILE A 75 10.21 -8.98 0.09
C ILE A 75 9.81 -9.91 1.25
N ALA A 76 8.66 -9.63 1.85
CA ALA A 76 8.05 -10.43 2.90
C ALA A 76 6.53 -10.55 2.70
N PHE A 77 5.93 -11.53 3.39
CA PHE A 77 4.49 -11.75 3.42
C PHE A 77 3.94 -11.43 4.81
N SER A 78 2.76 -10.84 4.87
CA SER A 78 2.11 -10.47 6.12
C SER A 78 0.59 -10.46 5.99
N HIS A 79 -0.10 -10.39 7.13
CA HIS A 79 -1.51 -10.03 7.15
C HIS A 79 -1.69 -8.60 6.60
N LEU A 80 -2.75 -8.37 5.85
CA LEU A 80 -3.09 -7.06 5.32
C LEU A 80 -3.28 -6.05 6.44
N SER A 81 -3.92 -6.48 7.53
CA SER A 81 -4.12 -5.69 8.73
C SER A 81 -2.79 -5.28 9.39
N CYS A 82 -1.82 -6.22 9.49
CA CYS A 82 -0.49 -5.95 10.01
C CYS A 82 0.31 -4.98 9.13
N ASN A 83 0.31 -5.16 7.81
CA ASN A 83 1.01 -4.25 6.89
C ASN A 83 0.42 -2.83 6.95
N VAL A 84 -0.92 -2.71 6.97
CA VAL A 84 -1.60 -1.42 7.12
C VAL A 84 -1.31 -0.80 8.49
N GLY A 85 -1.23 -1.61 9.54
CA GLY A 85 -0.87 -1.18 10.90
C GLY A 85 0.56 -0.64 10.99
N ALA A 86 1.54 -1.31 10.40
CA ALA A 86 2.94 -0.87 10.40
C ALA A 86 3.11 0.52 9.76
N ARG A 87 2.38 0.81 8.67
CA ARG A 87 2.32 2.17 8.08
C ARG A 87 1.69 3.23 9.00
N ARG A 88 0.88 2.82 9.98
CA ARG A 88 0.33 3.73 11.00
C ARG A 88 1.30 3.96 12.16
N GLU A 89 2.34 3.15 12.30
CA GLU A 89 3.43 3.39 13.26
C GLU A 89 4.49 4.34 12.71
N ASP A 90 4.47 4.63 11.40
CA ASP A 90 5.38 5.61 10.79
C ASP A 90 5.36 6.91 11.60
N THR A 91 6.54 7.32 12.08
CA THR A 91 6.73 8.58 12.83
C THR A 91 6.64 9.80 11.93
N HIS A 92 6.61 9.61 10.61
CA HIS A 92 6.59 10.67 9.61
C HIS A 92 5.48 10.43 8.57
N CYS A 93 4.92 11.50 8.02
CA CYS A 93 3.96 11.43 6.93
C CYS A 93 4.63 11.14 5.58
N ALA A 94 3.84 10.89 4.54
CA ALA A 94 4.36 10.58 3.20
C ALA A 94 5.23 11.69 2.57
N ASN A 95 5.10 12.94 3.03
CA ASN A 95 5.94 14.07 2.60
C ASN A 95 7.16 14.29 3.53
N GLY A 96 7.41 13.40 4.49
CA GLY A 96 8.54 13.48 5.41
C GLY A 96 8.32 14.36 6.64
N HIS A 97 7.12 14.93 6.87
CA HIS A 97 6.86 15.68 8.11
C HIS A 97 6.64 14.75 9.30
N GLU A 98 7.30 15.02 10.41
CA GLU A 98 7.13 14.28 11.65
C GLU A 98 5.71 14.42 12.23
N TYR A 99 5.16 13.30 12.71
CA TYR A 99 3.89 13.26 13.41
C TYR A 99 4.09 13.56 14.90
N THR A 100 3.97 14.83 15.26
CA THR A 100 3.89 15.30 16.66
C THR A 100 2.45 15.60 17.06
N GLU A 101 2.15 15.85 18.33
CA GLU A 101 0.80 16.25 18.77
C GLU A 101 0.32 17.55 18.08
N GLU A 102 1.24 18.47 17.82
CA GLU A 102 1.00 19.76 17.17
C GLU A 102 0.79 19.63 15.67
N ASN A 103 1.50 18.68 15.03
CA ASN A 103 1.47 18.45 13.59
C ASN A 103 0.51 17.33 13.15
N THR A 104 -0.09 16.61 14.09
CA THR A 104 -0.99 15.47 13.82
C THR A 104 -2.43 15.81 14.17
N ARG A 105 -3.36 15.42 13.30
CA ARG A 105 -4.79 15.33 13.63
C ARG A 105 -5.21 13.87 13.54
N ILE A 106 -5.76 13.33 14.61
CA ILE A 106 -6.30 11.97 14.65
C ILE A 106 -7.82 12.03 14.50
N TYR A 107 -8.38 11.23 13.60
CA TYR A 107 -9.82 11.09 13.38
C TYR A 107 -10.41 9.95 14.23
N ARG A 108 -11.74 9.87 14.31
CA ARG A 108 -12.46 8.80 15.05
C ARG A 108 -12.13 7.38 14.57
N ASN A 109 -11.71 7.24 13.31
CA ASN A 109 -11.27 5.97 12.72
C ASN A 109 -9.75 5.75 12.84
N GLU A 110 -9.09 6.47 13.76
CA GLU A 110 -7.64 6.45 14.01
C GLU A 110 -6.78 6.90 12.83
N ALA A 111 -7.40 7.41 11.75
CA ALA A 111 -6.64 7.96 10.64
C ALA A 111 -5.90 9.24 11.10
N ARG A 112 -4.61 9.33 10.77
CA ARG A 112 -3.77 10.50 11.03
C ARG A 112 -3.75 11.42 9.81
N MET A 113 -3.82 12.72 10.04
CA MET A 113 -3.62 13.76 9.03
C MET A 113 -2.49 14.69 9.47
N CYS A 114 -1.50 14.88 8.59
CA CYS A 114 -0.44 15.84 8.77
C CYS A 114 -0.97 17.27 8.54
N ARG A 115 -0.92 18.11 9.57
CA ARG A 115 -1.40 19.49 9.52
C ARG A 115 -0.50 20.36 8.65
N GLN A 116 0.80 20.09 8.60
CA GLN A 116 1.75 20.77 7.72
C GLN A 116 1.44 20.54 6.23
N CYS A 117 1.23 19.29 5.80
CA CYS A 117 0.80 18.99 4.42
C CYS A 117 -0.45 19.78 4.02
N ARG A 118 -1.42 19.90 4.94
CA ARG A 118 -2.67 20.63 4.70
C ARG A 118 -2.44 22.15 4.59
N ARG A 119 -1.48 22.71 5.32
CA ARG A 119 -1.11 24.14 5.23
C ARG A 119 -0.41 24.44 3.91
N GLU A 120 0.49 23.56 3.48
CA GLU A 120 1.18 23.66 2.18
C GLU A 120 0.18 23.63 1.04
N GLU A 121 -0.75 22.66 1.03
CA GLU A 121 -1.82 22.58 0.02
C GLU A 121 -2.70 23.85 -0.02
N GLN A 122 -2.99 24.45 1.15
CA GLN A 122 -3.72 25.73 1.24
C GLN A 122 -2.91 26.92 0.72
N ARG A 123 -1.58 26.91 0.87
CA ARG A 123 -0.70 27.94 0.31
C ARG A 123 -0.63 27.81 -1.22
N ASP A 124 -0.45 26.59 -1.72
CA ASP A 124 -0.37 26.31 -3.15
C ASP A 124 -1.67 26.68 -3.87
N SER A 125 -2.82 26.37 -3.28
CA SER A 125 -4.13 26.74 -3.82
C SER A 125 -4.39 28.26 -3.80
N ARG A 126 -3.78 29.02 -2.88
CA ARG A 126 -3.87 30.49 -2.83
C ARG A 126 -2.91 31.19 -3.79
N ASN A 127 -1.75 30.60 -4.05
CA ASN A 127 -0.70 31.18 -4.89
C ASN A 127 -0.91 30.94 -6.41
N GLY A 128 -2.01 30.29 -6.82
CA GLY A 128 -2.37 30.13 -8.23
C GLY A 128 -1.45 29.21 -9.04
N SER A 129 -0.40 28.63 -8.43
CA SER A 129 0.38 27.55 -9.01
C SER A 129 -0.41 26.25 -8.86
N GLY A 130 -1.29 25.98 -9.84
CA GLY A 130 -2.02 24.71 -9.92
C GLY A 130 -1.05 23.54 -9.77
N SER A 131 -1.05 22.91 -8.59
CA SER A 131 -0.13 21.82 -8.30
C SER A 131 -0.47 20.63 -9.19
N LEU A 132 0.43 20.35 -10.14
CA LEU A 132 0.45 19.18 -11.01
C LEU A 132 0.56 17.84 -10.25
N TYR A 133 0.49 17.83 -8.92
CA TYR A 133 0.61 16.63 -8.08
C TYR A 133 -0.73 15.98 -7.68
N ASN A 134 -1.89 16.48 -8.15
CA ASN A 134 -3.21 15.95 -7.75
C ASN A 134 -3.91 15.09 -8.81
N THR A 135 -3.21 14.17 -9.46
CA THR A 135 -3.83 13.16 -10.36
C THR A 135 -3.82 11.74 -9.81
N ASN A 136 -3.05 11.42 -8.76
CA ASN A 136 -2.83 10.04 -8.32
C ASN A 136 -3.72 9.53 -7.16
N ARG A 137 -4.78 10.23 -6.76
CA ARG A 137 -5.64 9.75 -5.64
C ARG A 137 -7.15 9.62 -5.92
N ARG A 138 -7.63 10.05 -7.09
CA ARG A 138 -9.07 9.98 -7.45
C ARG A 138 -9.49 8.82 -8.36
N LYS A 139 -8.58 7.91 -8.75
CA LYS A 139 -8.91 6.69 -9.52
C LYS A 139 -8.94 5.39 -8.70
N ALA A 140 -9.31 5.46 -7.42
CA ALA A 140 -9.51 4.28 -6.56
C ALA A 140 -10.97 4.05 -6.13
N ARG A 141 -11.92 4.82 -6.69
CA ARG A 141 -13.37 4.61 -6.53
C ARG A 141 -14.11 5.09 -7.79
N ALA A 142 -14.03 4.28 -8.84
CA ALA A 142 -14.95 4.25 -9.98
C ALA A 142 -14.90 2.84 -10.56
#